data_AF-A0A7W0WRL6-F1
#
_entry.id   AF-A0A7W0WRL6-F1
#
_cell.length_a   1.000
_cell.length_b   1.000
_cell.length_c   1.000
_cell.angle_alpha   90.00
_cell.angle_beta   90.00
_cell.angle_gamma   90.00
#
_symmetry.space_group_name_H-M   'P 1'
#
loop_
_entity.id
_entity.type
_entity.pdbx_description
1 polymer ?
#
loop_
_entity_poly.entity_id
_entity_poly.type
_entity_poly.pdbx_seq_one_letter_code
_entity_poly.pdbx_strand_id
1 'polypeptide(L)'
;MIRFVVALTGICVPVASFAEGPRGLKPREIEVEIPGERSQNNKILIASIGAAGVIATALGVYWHLDSRDASKEVTADYFTGEAWSDEKVGLVDRAERSKSRATIAYSLGGALVVGAIATWIFTAPKSETAVIRTGGVAITPTHDGGGMVTRMWSF
;
A
#
# COMPACT_ATOMS: atom_id res chain seq x y z
N MET A 1 -0.90 -15.28 -6.35
CA MET A 1 -0.77 -16.66 -6.85
C MET A 1 0.72 -16.99 -6.82
N ILE A 2 1.20 -17.72 -5.81
CA ILE A 2 2.63 -17.89 -5.51
C ILE A 2 2.96 -19.37 -5.58
N ARG A 3 3.91 -19.75 -6.44
CA ARG A 3 4.49 -21.10 -6.52
C ARG A 3 5.92 -21.04 -5.98
N PHE A 4 6.17 -21.76 -4.90
CA PHE A 4 7.53 -22.04 -4.41
C PHE A 4 7.97 -23.38 -5.01
N VAL A 5 9.09 -23.36 -5.74
CA VAL A 5 9.81 -24.55 -6.18
C VAL A 5 11.12 -24.55 -5.42
N VAL A 6 11.27 -25.49 -4.48
CA VAL A 6 12.53 -25.74 -3.77
C VAL A 6 13.16 -26.96 -4.43
N ALA A 7 14.19 -26.72 -5.24
CA ALA A 7 15.04 -27.78 -5.79
C ALA A 7 16.25 -27.96 -4.87
N LEU A 8 16.27 -29.07 -4.13
CA LEU A 8 17.41 -29.55 -3.38
C LEU A 8 18.37 -30.27 -4.34
N THR A 9 19.31 -29.54 -4.93
CA THR A 9 20.46 -30.14 -5.62
C THR A 9 21.58 -30.40 -4.62
N GLY A 10 21.88 -31.68 -4.41
CA GLY A 10 23.04 -32.11 -3.62
C GLY A 10 24.33 -31.72 -4.33
N ILE A 11 25.07 -30.77 -3.75
CA ILE A 11 26.38 -30.36 -4.23
C ILE A 11 27.44 -31.20 -3.51
N CYS A 12 28.09 -32.09 -4.26
CA CYS A 12 29.36 -32.71 -3.85
C CYS A 12 30.46 -31.65 -3.97
N VAL A 13 30.98 -31.15 -2.85
CA VAL A 13 32.09 -30.20 -2.84
C VAL A 13 33.41 -30.98 -2.78
N PRO A 14 34.28 -30.88 -3.80
CA PRO A 14 35.60 -31.51 -3.75
C PRO A 14 36.47 -30.85 -2.67
N VAL A 15 37.12 -31.66 -1.85
CA VAL A 15 38.08 -31.22 -0.83
C VAL A 15 39.36 -30.78 -1.55
N ALA A 16 39.43 -29.49 -1.88
CA ALA A 16 40.65 -28.87 -2.39
C ALA A 16 41.63 -28.64 -1.22
N SER A 17 42.89 -29.06 -1.44
CA SER A 17 44.03 -28.86 -0.55
C SER A 17 44.29 -27.37 -0.29
N PHE A 18 44.05 -26.91 0.94
CA PHE A 18 44.36 -25.55 1.40
C PHE A 18 45.85 -25.42 1.75
N ALA A 19 46.66 -25.03 0.77
CA ALA A 19 48.04 -24.60 0.98
C ALA A 19 48.20 -23.16 0.43
N GLU A 20 47.43 -22.22 0.97
CA GLU A 20 47.64 -20.80 0.73
C GLU A 20 47.78 -20.10 2.08
N GLY A 21 48.93 -19.46 2.29
CA GLY A 21 49.22 -18.69 3.48
C GLY A 21 48.20 -17.56 3.71
N PRO A 22 48.16 -16.97 4.91
CA PRO A 22 47.16 -15.98 5.29
C PRO A 22 47.29 -14.72 4.44
N ARG A 23 46.61 -14.69 3.29
CA ARG A 23 46.38 -13.46 2.54
C ARG A 23 45.49 -12.60 3.43
N GLY A 24 46.02 -11.48 3.92
CA GLY A 24 45.28 -10.53 4.75
C GLY A 24 43.94 -10.21 4.12
N LEU A 25 42.86 -10.76 4.69
CA LEU A 25 41.50 -10.55 4.22
C LEU A 25 41.16 -9.08 4.46
N LYS A 26 41.23 -8.27 3.39
CA LYS A 26 40.64 -6.93 3.42
C LYS A 26 39.16 -7.10 3.73
N PRO A 27 38.62 -6.39 4.74
CA PRO A 27 37.20 -6.43 5.05
C PRO A 27 36.40 -6.20 3.78
N ARG A 28 35.57 -7.17 3.37
CA ARG A 28 34.68 -7.00 2.23
C ARG A 28 33.45 -6.26 2.75
N GLU A 29 33.24 -5.07 2.23
CA GLU A 29 31.99 -4.32 2.43
C GLU A 29 30.91 -4.98 1.58
N ILE A 30 29.86 -5.48 2.23
CA ILE A 30 28.70 -6.05 1.55
C ILE A 30 27.59 -5.02 1.69
N GLU A 31 27.29 -4.36 0.58
CA GLU A 31 26.12 -3.51 0.46
C GLU A 31 24.90 -4.41 0.27
N VAL A 32 24.02 -4.42 1.27
CA VAL A 32 22.72 -5.09 1.16
C VAL A 32 21.66 -3.99 1.09
N GLU A 33 20.96 -3.93 -0.05
CA GLU A 33 19.79 -3.08 -0.17
C GLU A 33 18.65 -3.73 0.62
N ILE A 34 18.26 -3.10 1.73
CA ILE A 34 17.12 -3.56 2.52
C ILE A 34 15.90 -2.77 2.04
N PRO A 35 14.84 -3.44 1.55
CA PRO A 35 13.62 -2.73 1.21
C PRO A 35 13.06 -2.09 2.47
N GLY A 36 12.93 -0.76 2.48
CA GLY A 36 12.38 -0.05 3.63
C GLY A 36 10.98 -0.56 3.95
N GLU A 37 10.72 -0.94 5.20
CA GLU A 37 9.41 -1.43 5.59
C GLU A 37 8.53 -0.26 6.09
N ARG A 38 7.34 -0.12 5.52
CA ARG A 38 6.37 0.86 6.00
C ARG A 38 5.81 0.41 7.37
N SER A 39 5.80 1.31 8.35
CA SER A 39 5.25 1.05 9.69
C SER A 39 3.80 0.58 9.62
N GLN A 40 3.41 -0.36 10.49
CA GLN A 40 2.04 -0.89 10.53
C GLN A 40 1.00 0.23 10.75
N ASN A 41 1.31 1.21 11.61
CA ASN A 41 0.43 2.34 11.87
C ASN A 41 0.15 3.16 10.59
N ASN A 42 1.18 3.39 9.76
CA ASN A 42 1.00 4.11 8.49
C ASN A 42 0.19 3.30 7.47
N LYS A 43 0.40 1.98 7.41
CA LYS A 43 -0.41 1.08 6.56
C LYS A 43 -1.89 1.14 6.95
N ILE A 44 -2.20 1.08 8.25
CA ILE A 44 -3.58 1.13 8.78
C ILE A 44 -4.21 2.50 8.49
N LEU A 45 -3.47 3.60 8.72
CA LEU A 45 -3.96 4.94 8.46
C LEU A 45 -4.36 5.12 6.99
N ILE A 46 -3.47 4.80 6.05
CA ILE A 46 -3.76 4.95 4.62
C ILE A 46 -4.91 4.03 4.19
N ALA A 47 -4.95 2.79 4.69
CA ALA A 47 -6.04 1.86 4.40
C ALA A 47 -7.39 2.40 4.91
N SER A 48 -7.43 3.02 6.10
CA SER A 48 -8.66 3.58 6.67
C SER A 48 -9.19 4.77 5.86
N ILE A 49 -8.30 5.65 5.36
CA ILE A 49 -8.67 6.78 4.50
C ILE A 49 -9.19 6.25 3.16
N GLY A 50 -8.49 5.26 2.58
CA GLY A 50 -8.95 4.61 1.35
C GLY A 50 -10.34 3.99 1.49
N ALA A 51 -10.59 3.26 2.58
CA ALA A 51 -11.89 2.67 2.88
C ALA A 51 -12.99 3.73 3.05
N ALA A 52 -12.70 4.82 3.77
CA ALA A 52 -13.64 5.94 3.92
C ALA A 52 -13.99 6.58 2.57
N GLY A 53 -13.01 6.76 1.67
CA GLY A 53 -13.22 7.26 0.32
C GLY A 53 -14.12 6.35 -0.53
N VAL A 54 -13.96 5.03 -0.42
CA VAL A 54 -14.82 4.05 -1.11
C VAL A 54 -16.26 4.14 -0.61
N ILE A 55 -16.46 4.20 0.72
CA ILE A 55 -17.80 4.34 1.32
C ILE A 55 -18.47 5.65 0.86
N ALA A 56 -17.74 6.77 0.89
CA ALA A 56 -18.26 8.06 0.43
C ALA A 56 -18.67 8.02 -1.05
N THR A 57 -17.87 7.36 -1.90
CA THR A 57 -18.18 7.20 -3.33
C THR A 57 -19.41 6.34 -3.55
N ALA A 58 -19.57 5.23 -2.80
CA ALA A 58 -20.75 4.38 -2.86
C ALA A 58 -22.03 5.13 -2.46
N LEU A 59 -21.97 5.96 -1.41
CA LEU A 59 -23.08 6.85 -1.03
C LEU A 59 -23.40 7.87 -2.13
N GLY A 60 -22.39 8.41 -2.81
CA GLY A 60 -22.57 9.28 -3.97
C GLY A 60 -23.34 8.59 -5.11
N VAL A 61 -23.00 7.34 -5.43
CA VAL A 61 -23.72 6.53 -6.44
C VAL A 61 -25.16 6.29 -6.03
N TYR A 62 -25.41 5.99 -4.75
CA TYR A 62 -26.77 5.81 -4.24
C TYR A 62 -27.64 7.07 -4.47
N TRP A 63 -27.17 8.25 -4.06
CA TRP A 63 -27.92 9.50 -4.28
C TRP A 63 -28.04 9.88 -5.76
N HIS A 64 -27.07 9.51 -6.59
CA HIS A 64 -27.17 9.70 -8.04
C HIS A 64 -28.33 8.89 -8.64
N LEU A 65 -28.46 7.61 -8.26
CA LEU A 65 -29.56 6.75 -8.72
C LEU A 65 -30.92 7.27 -8.24
N ASP A 66 -31.02 7.67 -6.96
CA ASP A 66 -32.21 8.28 -6.38
C ASP A 66 -32.62 9.55 -7.15
N SER A 67 -31.67 10.44 -7.47
CA SER A 67 -31.93 11.65 -8.25
C SER A 67 -32.39 11.34 -9.68
N ARG A 68 -31.88 10.26 -10.29
CA ARG A 68 -32.25 9.85 -11.64
C ARG A 68 -33.69 9.35 -11.67
N ASP A 69 -34.08 8.58 -10.67
CA ASP A 69 -35.43 8.03 -10.62
C ASP A 69 -36.46 9.13 -10.29
N ALA A 70 -36.13 10.08 -9.40
CA ALA A 70 -36.95 11.29 -9.21
C ALA A 70 -37.07 12.15 -10.48
N SER A 71 -36.01 12.25 -11.28
CA SER A 71 -36.05 13.02 -12.53
C SER A 71 -36.97 12.37 -13.57
N LYS A 72 -37.04 11.04 -13.61
CA LYS A 72 -37.95 10.31 -14.51
C LYS A 72 -39.41 10.55 -14.16
N GLU A 73 -39.75 10.73 -12.88
CA GLU A 73 -41.12 11.05 -12.46
C GLU A 73 -41.57 12.43 -12.96
N VAL A 74 -40.64 13.38 -13.08
CA VAL A 74 -40.94 14.76 -13.53
C VAL A 74 -40.87 14.89 -15.06
N THR A 75 -40.08 14.04 -15.72
CA THR A 75 -39.91 14.09 -17.18
C THR A 75 -41.09 13.39 -17.85
N ALA A 76 -42.10 14.16 -18.23
CA ALA A 76 -43.12 13.65 -19.15
C ALA A 76 -42.52 13.52 -20.55
N ASP A 77 -42.52 12.31 -21.12
CA ASP A 77 -42.05 12.03 -22.48
C ASP A 77 -42.85 12.79 -23.56
N TYR A 78 -44.03 13.31 -23.19
CA TYR A 78 -44.93 14.05 -24.07
C TYR A 78 -45.42 15.33 -23.39
N PHE A 79 -45.65 16.37 -24.20
CA PHE A 79 -46.22 17.62 -23.72
C PHE A 79 -47.63 17.38 -23.15
N THR A 80 -47.80 17.48 -21.83
CA THR A 80 -49.09 17.23 -21.17
C THR A 80 -50.05 18.41 -21.25
N GLY A 81 -49.59 19.61 -21.63
CA GLY A 81 -50.40 20.82 -21.65
C GLY A 81 -50.86 21.30 -20.27
N GLU A 82 -50.42 20.64 -19.20
CA GLU A 82 -50.73 21.04 -17.83
C GLU A 82 -49.98 22.31 -17.46
N ALA A 83 -50.69 23.27 -16.87
CA ALA A 83 -50.08 24.43 -16.25
C ALA A 83 -49.15 24.00 -15.11
N TRP A 84 -48.09 24.78 -14.89
CA TRP A 84 -47.12 24.55 -13.83
C TRP A 84 -47.81 24.70 -12.46
N SER A 85 -47.96 23.61 -11.71
CA SER A 85 -48.59 23.59 -10.38
C SER A 85 -47.54 23.69 -9.26
N ASP A 86 -47.95 24.15 -8.08
CA ASP A 86 -47.09 24.24 -6.88
C ASP A 86 -46.51 22.88 -6.46
N GLU A 87 -47.22 21.79 -6.76
CA GLU A 87 -46.74 20.43 -6.52
C GLU A 87 -45.49 20.09 -7.36
N LYS A 88 -45.47 20.52 -8.63
CA LYS A 88 -44.30 20.34 -9.51
C LYS A 88 -43.10 21.19 -9.06
N VAL A 89 -43.34 22.36 -8.48
CA VAL A 89 -42.27 23.18 -7.87
C VAL A 89 -41.58 22.42 -6.74
N GLY A 90 -42.36 21.79 -5.85
CA GLY A 90 -41.81 21.00 -4.73
C GLY A 90 -40.94 19.82 -5.18
N LEU A 91 -41.31 19.17 -6.29
CA LEU A 91 -40.51 18.08 -6.89
C LEU A 91 -39.19 18.59 -7.47
N VAL A 92 -39.20 19.72 -8.19
CA VAL A 92 -37.99 20.34 -8.73
C VAL A 92 -37.03 20.75 -7.62
N ASP A 93 -37.53 21.41 -6.57
CA ASP A 93 -36.74 21.79 -5.40
C ASP A 93 -36.07 20.58 -4.72
N ARG A 94 -36.79 19.45 -4.63
CA ARG A 94 -36.25 18.20 -4.08
C ARG A 94 -35.17 17.61 -4.97
N ALA A 95 -35.37 17.64 -6.29
CA ALA A 95 -34.40 17.16 -7.27
C ALA A 95 -33.12 18.01 -7.24
N GLU A 96 -33.23 19.34 -7.15
CA GLU A 96 -32.06 20.24 -7.05
C GLU A 96 -31.24 20.02 -5.79
N ARG A 97 -31.91 19.85 -4.63
CA ARG A 97 -31.21 19.54 -3.37
C ARG A 97 -30.50 18.19 -3.44
N SER A 98 -31.11 17.19 -4.07
CA SER A 98 -30.52 15.85 -4.23
C SER A 98 -29.32 15.88 -5.18
N LYS A 99 -29.42 16.63 -6.28
CA LYS A 99 -28.31 16.88 -7.22
C LYS A 99 -27.13 17.54 -6.53
N SER A 100 -27.36 18.59 -5.73
CA SER A 100 -26.29 19.28 -5.00
C SER A 100 -25.57 18.36 -4.02
N ARG A 101 -26.32 17.55 -3.26
CA ARG A 101 -25.74 16.52 -2.36
C ARG A 101 -24.94 15.48 -3.11
N ALA A 102 -25.44 14.98 -4.24
CA ALA A 102 -24.73 14.02 -5.07
C ALA A 102 -23.42 14.61 -5.61
N THR A 103 -23.42 15.86 -6.09
CA THR A 103 -22.21 16.54 -6.55
C THR A 103 -21.16 16.68 -5.45
N ILE A 104 -21.57 17.08 -4.24
CA ILE A 104 -20.67 17.19 -3.08
C ILE A 104 -20.12 15.82 -2.69
N ALA A 105 -20.96 14.79 -2.69
CA ALA A 105 -20.53 13.42 -2.36
C ALA A 105 -19.50 12.88 -3.36
N TYR A 106 -19.71 13.11 -4.66
CA TYR A 106 -18.76 12.69 -5.69
C TYR A 106 -17.44 13.46 -5.64
N SER A 107 -17.50 14.78 -5.46
CA SER A 107 -16.28 15.59 -5.39
C SER A 107 -15.44 15.23 -4.16
N LEU A 108 -16.10 15.08 -3.01
CA LEU A 108 -15.43 14.71 -1.76
C LEU A 108 -14.93 13.26 -1.79
N GLY A 109 -15.76 12.31 -2.23
CA GLY A 109 -15.39 10.90 -2.33
C GLY A 109 -14.26 10.68 -3.33
N GLY A 110 -14.34 11.31 -4.51
CA GLY A 110 -13.29 11.28 -5.53
C GLY A 110 -11.98 11.87 -5.02
N ALA A 111 -12.02 13.03 -4.36
CA ALA A 111 -10.84 13.67 -3.79
C ALA A 111 -10.17 12.79 -2.72
N LEU A 112 -10.94 12.12 -1.86
CA LEU A 112 -10.39 11.21 -0.85
C LEU A 112 -9.72 9.98 -1.46
N VAL A 113 -10.30 9.37 -2.48
CA VAL A 113 -9.71 8.20 -3.16
C VAL A 113 -8.42 8.58 -3.87
N VAL A 114 -8.43 9.67 -4.66
CA VAL A 114 -7.23 10.16 -5.35
C VAL A 114 -6.16 10.57 -4.34
N GLY A 115 -6.56 11.24 -3.26
CA GLY A 115 -5.67 11.61 -2.16
C GLY A 115 -5.01 10.41 -1.51
N ALA A 116 -5.79 9.36 -1.17
CA ALA A 116 -5.26 8.13 -0.57
C ALA A 116 -4.24 7.43 -1.49
N ILE A 117 -4.52 7.35 -2.80
CA ILE A 117 -3.59 6.78 -3.78
C ILE A 117 -2.32 7.62 -3.88
N ALA A 118 -2.46 8.95 -3.98
CA ALA A 118 -1.32 9.85 -4.03
C ALA A 118 -0.46 9.72 -2.77
N THR A 119 -1.05 9.73 -1.59
CA THR A 119 -0.35 9.52 -0.32
C THR A 119 0.35 8.16 -0.28
N TRP A 120 -0.27 7.10 -0.77
CA TRP A 120 0.36 5.78 -0.83
C TRP A 120 1.63 5.76 -1.71
N ILE A 121 1.61 6.46 -2.84
CA ILE A 121 2.75 6.58 -3.74
C ILE A 121 3.84 7.47 -3.12
N PHE A 122 3.47 8.64 -2.61
CA PHE A 122 4.45 9.60 -2.05
C PHE A 122 5.09 9.14 -0.74
N THR A 123 4.39 8.33 0.05
CA THR A 123 4.93 7.75 1.30
C THR A 123 5.58 6.39 1.09
N ALA A 124 5.94 6.03 -0.15
CA ALA A 124 6.69 4.80 -0.42
C ALA A 124 8.03 4.85 0.33
N PRO A 125 8.32 3.84 1.19
CA PRO A 125 9.60 3.80 1.89
C PRO A 125 10.73 3.70 0.87
N LYS A 126 11.76 4.55 1.04
CA LYS A 126 12.98 4.45 0.23
C LYS A 126 13.77 3.25 0.71
N SER A 127 14.44 2.55 -0.21
CA SER A 127 15.39 1.52 0.20
C SER A 127 16.55 2.16 0.94
N GLU A 128 16.95 1.53 2.03
CA GLU A 128 18.11 1.94 2.80
C GLU A 128 19.23 0.93 2.53
N THR A 129 20.39 1.44 2.11
CA THR A 129 21.58 0.62 1.91
C THR A 129 22.22 0.38 3.27
N ALA A 130 21.96 -0.78 3.86
CA ALA A 130 22.62 -1.17 5.10
C ALA A 130 24.01 -1.69 4.77
N VAL A 131 25.02 -0.92 5.14
CA VAL A 131 26.41 -1.35 5.04
C VAL A 131 26.71 -2.26 6.22
N ILE A 132 26.66 -3.57 5.98
CA ILE A 132 27.06 -4.55 7.00
C ILE A 132 28.58 -4.59 7.02
N ARG A 133 29.18 -3.83 7.94
CA ARG A 133 30.59 -4.00 8.28
C ARG A 133 30.71 -5.25 9.14
N THR A 134 31.12 -6.36 8.54
CA THR A 134 31.57 -7.52 9.31
C THR A 134 32.81 -7.11 10.10
N GLY A 135 32.61 -6.65 11.34
CA GLY A 135 33.67 -6.58 12.35
C GLY A 135 34.31 -7.97 12.43
N GLY A 136 35.65 -8.00 12.43
CA GLY A 136 36.42 -9.24 12.32
C GLY A 136 35.85 -10.33 13.22
N VAL A 137 35.69 -11.53 12.67
CA VAL A 137 35.29 -12.70 13.47
C VAL A 137 36.39 -12.92 14.50
N ALA A 138 36.11 -12.55 15.74
CA ALA A 138 37.00 -12.85 16.86
C ALA A 138 36.83 -14.35 17.16
N ILE A 139 37.77 -15.16 16.70
CA ILE A 139 37.87 -16.55 17.09
C ILE A 139 38.61 -16.56 18.42
N THR A 140 37.89 -16.78 19.52
CA THR A 140 38.51 -16.98 20.83
C THR A 140 38.80 -18.47 21.01
N PRO A 141 40.07 -18.89 21.15
CA PRO A 141 40.37 -20.29 21.42
C PRO A 141 39.85 -20.66 22.81
N THR A 142 39.06 -21.73 22.90
CA THR A 142 38.70 -22.30 24.22
C THR A 142 39.76 -23.31 24.65
N HIS A 143 39.98 -23.43 25.96
CA HIS A 143 41.08 -24.23 26.51
C HIS A 143 40.94 -25.74 26.25
N ASP A 144 39.74 -26.20 25.84
CA ASP A 144 39.41 -27.61 25.57
C ASP A 144 39.50 -27.99 24.09
N GLY A 145 40.11 -27.16 23.24
CA GLY A 145 40.28 -27.47 21.82
C GLY A 145 39.02 -27.30 20.96
N GLY A 146 37.96 -26.67 21.50
CA GLY A 146 36.79 -26.22 20.74
C GLY A 146 36.93 -24.76 20.28
N GLY A 147 36.60 -24.45 19.04
CA GLY A 147 36.45 -23.06 18.59
C GLY A 147 35.01 -22.59 18.79
N MET A 148 34.77 -21.61 19.66
CA MET A 148 33.48 -20.90 19.67
C MET A 148 33.56 -19.74 18.68
N VAL A 149 32.68 -19.74 17.68
CA VAL A 149 32.48 -18.60 16.79
C VAL A 149 31.36 -17.74 17.38
N THR A 150 31.72 -16.75 18.19
CA THR A 150 30.75 -15.76 18.66
C THR A 150 30.66 -14.65 17.61
N ARG A 151 29.59 -14.64 16.80
CA ARG A 151 29.27 -13.45 16.00
C ARG A 151 28.69 -12.39 16.92
N MET A 152 29.50 -11.39 17.24
CA MET A 152 29.04 -10.20 17.96
C MET A 152 28.34 -9.30 16.94
N TRP A 153 27.01 -9.35 16.92
CA TRP A 153 26.20 -8.38 16.19
C TRP A 153 25.98 -7.19 17.11
N SER A 154 26.49 -6.00 16.74
CA SER A 154 26.03 -4.75 17.34
C SER A 154 25.03 -4.12 16.38
N PHE A 155 23.81 -3.91 16.85
CA PHE A 155 22.78 -3.14 16.15
C PHE A 155 22.96 -1.66 16.45
#